data_AF-A0A2S4KRX1-F1
#
_entry.id   AF-A0A2S4KRX1-F1
#
_cell.length_a   1.000
_cell.length_b   1.000
_cell.length_c   1.000
_cell.angle_alpha   90.00
_cell.angle_beta   90.00
_cell.angle_gamma   90.00
#
_symmetry.space_group_name_H-M   'P 1'
#
loop_
_entity.id
_entity.type
_entity.pdbx_description
1 polymer ?
#
loop_
_entity_poly.entity_id
_entity_poly.type
_entity_poly.pdbx_seq_one_letter_code
_entity_poly.pdbx_strand_id
1 'polypeptide(L)'
;MTDQSRSEVIKEHPIGNGLDAFRASFSSICDDRSVARSSAAIDQLAQDDLRNLTLPFLFALQSLSVAGLLFSRTSAGTLRNDLLKLIAAIASADFDFDRVKPLLKEAVADKP
;
A
#
# COMPACT_ATOMS: atom_id res chain seq x y z
N MET A 1 9.38 -1.49 -29.42
CA MET A 1 8.51 -1.41 -28.23
C MET A 1 8.74 -0.03 -27.65
N THR A 2 7.74 0.83 -27.68
CA THR A 2 7.82 2.15 -27.05
C THR A 2 8.09 1.96 -25.57
N ASP A 3 9.25 2.44 -25.11
CA ASP A 3 9.59 2.54 -23.70
C ASP A 3 8.74 3.67 -23.11
N GLN A 4 7.45 3.37 -22.90
CA GLN A 4 6.53 4.32 -22.31
C GLN A 4 7.06 4.66 -20.92
N SER A 5 7.29 5.94 -20.68
CA SER A 5 7.90 6.36 -19.43
C SER A 5 6.97 5.96 -18.28
N ARG A 6 7.55 5.56 -17.14
CA ARG A 6 6.75 5.22 -15.93
C ARG A 6 5.77 6.34 -15.57
N SER A 7 6.14 7.60 -15.83
CA SER A 7 5.28 8.75 -15.57
C SER A 7 4.04 8.76 -16.45
N GLU A 8 4.16 8.41 -17.74
CA GLU A 8 3.02 8.31 -18.66
C GLU A 8 2.06 7.20 -18.22
N VAL A 9 2.60 6.01 -17.89
CA VAL A 9 1.78 4.88 -17.41
C VAL A 9 0.97 5.25 -16.16
N ILE A 10 1.58 5.97 -15.22
CA ILE A 10 0.91 6.43 -13.99
C ILE A 10 -0.16 7.50 -14.30
N LYS A 11 0.10 8.40 -15.26
CA LYS A 11 -0.86 9.42 -15.68
C LYS A 11 -2.09 8.82 -16.39
N GLU A 12 -1.87 7.81 -17.24
CA GLU A 12 -2.94 7.12 -17.97
C GLU A 12 -3.75 6.17 -17.09
N HIS A 13 -3.11 5.61 -16.05
CA HIS A 13 -3.73 4.70 -15.10
C HIS A 13 -3.55 5.20 -13.66
N PRO A 14 -4.20 6.31 -13.28
CA PRO A 14 -4.06 6.87 -11.95
C PRO A 14 -4.62 5.92 -10.89
N ILE A 15 -4.01 5.95 -9.70
CA ILE A 15 -4.48 5.20 -8.53
C ILE A 15 -5.88 5.68 -8.10
N GLY A 16 -6.16 6.99 -8.25
CA GLY A 16 -7.48 7.57 -8.06
C GLY A 16 -8.06 7.32 -6.66
N ASN A 17 -9.27 6.77 -6.63
CA ASN A 17 -9.98 6.34 -5.42
C ASN A 17 -9.71 4.88 -5.02
N GLY A 18 -8.75 4.21 -5.68
CA GLY A 18 -8.44 2.80 -5.44
C GLY A 18 -7.95 2.48 -4.02
N LEU A 19 -7.64 3.50 -3.21
CA LEU A 19 -7.20 3.38 -1.82
C LEU A 19 -8.25 3.83 -0.79
N ASP A 20 -9.46 4.19 -1.20
CA ASP A 20 -10.47 4.74 -0.29
C ASP A 20 -10.91 3.72 0.77
N ALA A 21 -11.03 2.44 0.40
CA ALA A 21 -11.30 1.37 1.37
C ALA A 21 -10.19 1.23 2.41
N PHE A 22 -8.92 1.36 2.01
CA PHE A 22 -7.78 1.37 2.94
C PHE A 22 -7.85 2.56 3.90
N ARG A 23 -8.15 3.76 3.39
CA ARG A 23 -8.28 4.99 4.20
C ARG A 23 -9.45 4.91 5.19
N ALA A 24 -10.56 4.29 4.79
CA ALA A 24 -11.69 4.01 5.66
C ALA A 24 -11.30 3.03 6.78
N SER A 25 -10.60 1.93 6.45
CA SER A 25 -10.10 0.99 7.45
C SER A 25 -9.12 1.64 8.43
N PHE A 26 -8.19 2.47 7.94
CA PHE A 26 -7.29 3.24 8.80
C PHE A 26 -8.06 4.14 9.77
N SER A 27 -9.06 4.87 9.25
CA SER A 27 -9.89 5.77 10.06
C SER A 27 -10.64 5.01 11.16
N SER A 28 -11.20 3.84 10.82
CA SER A 28 -11.88 2.96 11.79
C SER A 28 -10.94 2.47 12.88
N ILE A 29 -9.73 2.02 12.52
CA ILE A 29 -8.73 1.58 13.50
C ILE A 29 -8.33 2.73 14.43
N CYS A 30 -8.14 3.94 13.90
CA CYS A 30 -7.83 5.10 14.72
C CYS A 30 -8.94 5.42 15.72
N ASP A 31 -10.21 5.30 15.30
CA ASP A 31 -11.37 5.54 16.17
C ASP A 31 -11.44 4.49 17.29
N ASP A 32 -11.31 3.22 16.94
CA ASP A 32 -11.33 2.10 17.90
C ASP A 32 -10.20 2.19 18.92
N ARG A 33 -9.02 2.70 18.50
CA ARG A 33 -7.84 2.88 19.35
C ARG A 33 -7.80 4.24 20.05
N SER A 34 -8.77 5.13 19.78
CA SER A 34 -8.79 6.51 20.29
C SER A 34 -7.49 7.29 20.01
N VAL A 35 -6.90 7.10 18.83
CA VAL A 35 -5.71 7.81 18.37
C VAL A 35 -6.04 8.81 17.27
N ALA A 36 -5.28 9.90 17.18
CA ALA A 36 -5.50 10.93 16.17
C ALA A 36 -5.24 10.39 14.75
N ARG A 37 -6.19 10.59 13.82
CA ARG A 37 -6.09 10.18 12.40
C ARG A 37 -5.00 10.96 11.66
N SER A 38 -3.75 10.56 11.87
CA SER A 38 -2.56 11.19 11.31
C SER A 38 -1.57 10.12 10.87
N SER A 39 -0.67 10.44 9.95
CA SER A 39 0.40 9.51 9.54
C SER A 39 1.25 9.03 10.73
N ALA A 40 1.39 9.84 11.79
CA ALA A 40 2.06 9.45 13.03
C ALA A 40 1.33 8.34 13.82
N ALA A 41 0.03 8.13 13.60
CA ALA A 41 -0.70 7.03 14.25
C ALA A 41 -0.21 5.66 13.78
N ILE A 42 0.32 5.55 12.56
CA ILE A 42 0.88 4.31 12.01
C ILE A 42 2.02 3.76 12.90
N ASP A 43 2.77 4.64 13.58
CA ASP A 43 3.85 4.21 14.48
C ASP A 43 3.34 3.61 15.78
N GLN A 44 2.10 3.92 16.16
CA GLN A 44 1.46 3.53 17.42
C GLN A 44 0.61 2.26 17.29
N LEU A 45 0.35 1.81 16.06
CA LEU A 45 -0.46 0.62 15.80
C LEU A 45 0.30 -0.65 16.19
N ALA A 46 -0.43 -1.59 16.81
CA ALA A 46 0.08 -2.93 17.07
C ALA A 46 0.32 -3.69 15.75
N GLN A 47 1.14 -4.73 15.80
CA GLN A 47 1.45 -5.54 14.60
C GLN A 47 0.21 -6.15 13.94
N ASP A 48 -0.79 -6.57 14.73
CA ASP A 48 -2.04 -7.10 14.19
C ASP A 48 -2.87 -6.03 13.47
N ASP A 49 -2.93 -4.81 14.00
CA ASP A 49 -3.60 -3.68 13.35
C ASP A 49 -2.86 -3.32 12.05
N LEU A 50 -1.52 -3.31 12.07
CA LEU A 50 -0.71 -3.07 10.89
C LEU A 50 -0.91 -4.17 9.84
N ARG A 51 -1.03 -5.44 10.23
CA ARG A 51 -1.32 -6.54 9.30
C ARG A 51 -2.70 -6.37 8.67
N ASN A 52 -3.72 -6.13 9.49
CA ASN A 52 -5.10 -5.93 9.05
C ASN A 52 -5.26 -4.71 8.14
N LEU A 53 -4.40 -3.71 8.31
CA LEU A 53 -4.36 -2.51 7.47
C LEU A 53 -3.56 -2.74 6.17
N THR A 54 -2.40 -3.39 6.26
CA THR A 54 -1.45 -3.52 5.13
C THR A 54 -1.93 -4.53 4.10
N LEU A 55 -2.51 -5.66 4.51
CA LEU A 55 -2.93 -6.69 3.56
C LEU A 55 -4.00 -6.17 2.57
N PRO A 56 -5.12 -5.57 3.02
CA PRO A 56 -6.12 -4.99 2.10
C PRO A 56 -5.52 -3.89 1.21
N PHE A 57 -4.64 -3.06 1.76
CA PHE A 57 -3.94 -2.02 1.01
C PHE A 57 -3.13 -2.58 -0.16
N LEU A 58 -2.33 -3.62 0.08
CA LEU A 58 -1.51 -4.21 -0.97
C LEU A 58 -2.36 -4.98 -2.00
N PHE A 59 -3.43 -5.66 -1.58
CA PHE A 59 -4.37 -6.28 -2.52
C PHE A 59 -5.05 -5.24 -3.41
N ALA A 60 -5.48 -4.12 -2.84
CA ALA A 60 -6.05 -3.02 -3.60
C ALA A 60 -5.06 -2.51 -4.65
N LEU A 61 -3.82 -2.18 -4.26
CA LEU A 61 -2.77 -1.77 -5.18
C LEU A 61 -2.48 -2.81 -6.28
N GLN A 62 -2.40 -4.08 -5.90
CA GLN A 62 -2.11 -5.18 -6.82
C GLN A 62 -3.18 -5.34 -7.90
N SER A 63 -4.44 -5.08 -7.54
CA SER A 63 -5.60 -5.19 -8.44
C SER A 63 -5.66 -4.08 -9.50
N LEU A 64 -4.98 -2.96 -9.29
CA LEU A 64 -4.97 -1.84 -10.23
C LEU A 64 -4.26 -2.22 -11.54
N SER A 65 -4.73 -1.66 -12.65
CA SER A 65 -4.12 -1.83 -13.98
C SER A 65 -2.66 -1.37 -13.99
N VAL A 66 -2.38 -0.24 -13.33
CA VAL A 66 -1.03 0.35 -13.24
C VAL A 66 -0.01 -0.62 -12.64
N ALA A 67 -0.41 -1.49 -11.72
CA ALA A 67 0.49 -2.46 -11.11
C ALA A 67 0.96 -3.53 -12.11
N GLY A 68 0.12 -3.89 -13.09
CA GLY A 68 0.49 -4.84 -14.15
C GLY A 68 1.33 -4.20 -15.27
N LEU A 69 1.27 -2.87 -15.41
CA LEU A 69 1.96 -2.14 -16.48
C LEU A 69 3.33 -1.61 -16.03
N LEU A 70 3.49 -1.28 -14.75
CA LEU A 70 4.77 -0.82 -14.23
C LEU A 70 5.75 -1.99 -14.11
N PHE A 71 6.91 -1.86 -14.73
CA PHE A 71 8.02 -2.80 -14.52
C PHE A 71 8.55 -2.72 -13.08
N SER A 72 8.93 -3.88 -12.56
CA SER A 72 9.65 -3.99 -11.30
C SER A 72 11.02 -3.30 -11.40
N ARG A 73 11.45 -2.66 -10.31
CA ARG A 73 12.80 -2.08 -10.20
C ARG A 73 13.82 -3.05 -9.61
N THR A 74 13.35 -4.15 -9.03
CA THR A 74 14.16 -5.03 -8.18
C THR A 74 14.16 -6.47 -8.67
N SER A 75 13.25 -6.85 -9.58
CA SER A 75 13.18 -8.19 -10.13
C SER A 75 12.74 -8.20 -11.60
N ALA A 76 12.88 -9.36 -12.24
CA ALA A 76 12.23 -9.60 -13.52
C ALA A 76 10.71 -9.66 -13.30
N GLY A 77 9.95 -8.77 -13.93
CA GLY A 77 8.49 -8.75 -13.86
C GLY A 77 7.89 -7.36 -13.67
N THR A 78 6.68 -7.33 -13.10
CA THR A 78 5.88 -6.11 -12.90
C THR A 78 5.76 -5.76 -11.42
N LEU A 79 5.33 -4.53 -11.11
CA LEU A 79 5.00 -4.09 -9.76
C LEU A 79 3.98 -5.04 -9.11
N ARG A 80 3.03 -5.59 -9.87
CA ARG A 80 2.07 -6.58 -9.39
C ARG A 80 2.75 -7.83 -8.83
N ASN A 81 3.84 -8.30 -9.44
CA ASN A 81 4.62 -9.43 -8.95
C ASN A 81 5.35 -9.09 -7.64
N ASP A 82 5.90 -7.88 -7.53
CA ASP A 82 6.57 -7.43 -6.30
C ASP A 82 5.57 -7.29 -5.15
N LEU A 83 4.37 -6.75 -5.42
CA LEU A 83 3.29 -6.67 -4.45
C LEU A 83 2.83 -8.06 -3.99
N LEU A 84 2.77 -9.04 -4.89
CA LEU A 84 2.43 -10.42 -4.53
C LEU A 84 3.44 -11.02 -3.55
N LYS A 85 4.74 -10.82 -3.82
CA LYS A 85 5.81 -11.28 -2.93
C LYS A 85 5.74 -10.58 -1.57
N LEU A 86 5.44 -9.28 -1.56
CA LEU A 86 5.29 -8.52 -0.32
C LEU A 86 4.08 -8.99 0.51
N ILE A 87 2.94 -9.26 -0.13
CA ILE A 87 1.75 -9.85 0.52
C ILE A 87 2.11 -11.19 1.18
N ALA A 88 2.80 -12.07 0.45
CA ALA A 88 3.24 -13.35 0.99
C ALA A 88 4.20 -13.18 2.19
N ALA A 89 5.10 -12.19 2.14
CA ALA A 89 6.00 -11.89 3.25
C ALA A 89 5.24 -11.38 4.49
N ILE A 90 4.26 -10.49 4.33
CA ILE A 90 3.44 -9.94 5.44
C ILE A 90 2.55 -10.99 6.08
N ALA A 91 2.11 -11.98 5.31
CA ALA A 91 1.35 -13.11 5.83
C ALA A 91 2.20 -14.02 6.75
N SER A 92 3.53 -13.89 6.73
CA SER A 92 4.42 -14.57 7.67
C SER A 92 4.30 -13.98 9.09
N ALA A 93 4.51 -14.80 10.10
CA ALA A 93 4.50 -14.38 11.50
C ALA A 93 5.62 -13.37 11.81
N ASP A 94 6.79 -13.52 11.18
CA ASP A 94 8.02 -12.78 11.51
C ASP A 94 8.24 -11.52 10.65
N PHE A 95 7.20 -11.00 10.01
CA PHE A 95 7.34 -9.82 9.15
C PHE A 95 7.62 -8.55 9.98
N ASP A 96 8.71 -7.87 9.65
CA ASP A 96 9.03 -6.56 10.22
C ASP A 96 8.21 -5.44 9.54
N PHE A 97 7.18 -4.99 10.24
CA PHE A 97 6.29 -3.93 9.77
C PHE A 97 6.96 -2.54 9.70
N ASP A 98 8.08 -2.30 10.38
CA ASP A 98 8.77 -1.01 10.27
C ASP A 98 9.23 -0.73 8.83
N ARG A 99 9.41 -1.79 8.03
CA ARG A 99 9.75 -1.70 6.60
C ARG A 99 8.59 -1.21 5.72
N VAL A 100 7.34 -1.36 6.15
CA VAL A 100 6.15 -0.95 5.37
C VAL A 100 5.49 0.32 5.90
N LYS A 101 5.74 0.70 7.16
CA LYS A 101 5.22 1.95 7.76
C LYS A 101 5.42 3.19 6.88
N PRO A 102 6.59 3.44 6.25
CA PRO A 102 6.75 4.62 5.39
C PRO A 102 5.74 4.65 4.23
N LEU A 103 5.47 3.51 3.61
CA LEU A 103 4.49 3.40 2.52
C LEU A 103 3.06 3.67 2.99
N LEU A 104 2.68 3.15 4.16
CA LEU A 104 1.36 3.39 4.75
C LEU A 104 1.17 4.88 5.09
N LYS A 105 2.21 5.52 5.64
CA LYS A 105 2.20 6.94 5.98
C LYS A 105 1.94 7.82 4.77
N GLU A 106 2.63 7.54 3.65
CA GLU A 106 2.39 8.24 2.39
C GLU A 106 0.95 8.04 1.90
N ALA A 107 0.46 6.80 1.90
CA ALA A 107 -0.89 6.49 1.42
C ALA A 107 -2.02 7.17 2.25
N VAL A 108 -1.77 7.37 3.55
CA VAL A 108 -2.67 8.10 4.45
C VAL A 108 -2.55 9.61 4.26
N ALA A 109 -1.34 10.14 4.05
CA ALA A 109 -1.11 11.57 3.81
C ALA A 109 -1.64 12.04 2.44
N ASP A 110 -1.88 11.12 1.51
CA ASP A 110 -2.19 11.40 0.12
C ASP A 110 -3.58 12.03 -0.14
N LYS A 111 -4.43 12.39 0.86
CA LYS A 111 -5.55 13.38 0.68
C LYS A 111 -6.06 14.08 1.96
N PRO A 112 -6.59 15.33 1.86
CA PRO A 112 -6.65 16.20 0.67
C PRO A 112 -5.50 17.22 0.60
#